data_AF-A0A8C3K2C9-F1
#
_entry.id   AF-A0A8C3K2C9-F1
#
_cell.length_a   1.000
_cell.length_b   1.000
_cell.length_c   1.000
_cell.angle_alpha   90.00
_cell.angle_beta   90.00
_cell.angle_gamma   90.00
#
_symmetry.space_group_name_H-M   'P 1'
#
loop_
_entity.id
_entity.type
_entity.pdbx_description
1 polymer ?
#
loop_
_entity_poly.entity_id
_entity_poly.type
_entity_poly.pdbx_seq_one_letter_code
_entity_poly.pdbx_strand_id
1 'polypeptide(L)'
;MNFTETRKMQLCYGLTGVTALGWATSPHFRCATLLVGPKFLGKEGRVYVLSFVLTAIYNGPVANIWHNLEEVTRSLGCVAELQINHSRQLWQLSVAPLQSLMDDMAVSWGDSGGTLNDEMQNLSHAFVKLNEEVASEEGYDLRQRRHPGPRPGQRTQELFEKKTKLRCAREWGGQEASSTWGRQLPVRGGGLTQPPMMQGTPDGSRGLSVPAPPRCD
;
A
#
# COMPACT_ATOMS: atom_id res chain seq x y z
N MET A 1 -8.54 57.42 21.83
CA MET A 1 -9.81 56.93 22.41
C MET A 1 -10.58 56.21 21.32
N ASN A 2 -10.74 54.88 21.43
CA ASN A 2 -11.40 54.08 20.39
C ASN A 2 -12.90 54.37 20.37
N PHE A 3 -13.43 54.89 19.26
CA PHE A 3 -14.85 55.22 19.09
C PHE A 3 -15.79 54.02 19.33
N THR A 4 -15.30 52.80 19.11
CA THR A 4 -16.00 51.55 19.42
C THR A 4 -16.17 51.33 20.92
N GLU A 5 -15.21 51.77 21.73
CA GLU A 5 -15.21 51.59 23.18
C GLU A 5 -16.19 52.55 23.86
N THR A 6 -16.22 53.80 23.40
CA THR A 6 -17.20 54.79 23.85
C THR A 6 -18.63 54.37 23.54
N ARG A 7 -18.88 53.80 22.35
CA ARG A 7 -20.21 53.28 21.96
C ARG A 7 -20.63 52.06 22.78
N LYS A 8 -19.70 51.14 23.06
CA LYS A 8 -19.95 50.02 23.99
C LYS A 8 -20.33 50.55 25.38
N MET A 9 -19.59 51.55 25.88
CA MET A 9 -19.86 52.15 27.18
C MET A 9 -21.25 52.79 27.26
N GLN A 10 -21.63 53.57 26.24
CA GLN A 10 -22.96 54.20 26.14
C GLN A 10 -24.09 53.16 26.10
N LEU A 11 -23.93 52.09 25.32
CA LEU A 11 -24.91 51.00 25.26
C LEU A 11 -25.04 50.27 26.61
N CYS A 12 -23.93 49.99 27.29
CA CYS A 12 -23.94 49.36 28.61
C CYS A 12 -24.65 50.23 29.66
N TYR A 13 -24.36 51.54 29.69
CA TYR A 13 -25.03 52.44 30.61
C TYR A 13 -26.52 52.59 30.30
N GLY A 14 -26.90 52.68 29.03
CA GLY A 14 -28.30 52.72 28.61
C GLY A 14 -29.07 51.46 29.02
N LEU A 15 -28.50 50.28 28.75
CA LEU A 15 -29.13 49.00 29.12
C LEU A 15 -29.27 48.85 30.64
N THR A 16 -28.24 49.24 31.40
CA THR A 16 -28.28 49.22 32.86
C THR A 16 -29.36 50.15 33.40
N GLY A 17 -29.47 51.37 32.84
CA GLY A 17 -30.50 52.34 33.22
C GLY A 17 -31.92 51.83 32.97
N VAL A 18 -32.18 51.28 31.77
CA VAL A 18 -33.50 50.70 31.42
C VAL A 18 -33.84 49.51 32.32
N THR A 19 -32.86 48.65 32.60
CA THR A 19 -33.03 47.50 33.51
C THR A 19 -33.33 47.94 34.93
N ALA A 20 -32.62 48.95 35.44
CA ALA A 20 -32.85 49.51 36.77
C ALA A 20 -34.23 50.19 36.88
N LEU A 21 -34.65 50.92 35.85
CA LEU A 21 -35.98 51.54 35.78
C LEU A 21 -37.08 50.48 35.71
N GLY A 22 -36.90 49.41 34.91
CA GLY A 22 -37.82 48.27 34.86
C GLY A 22 -37.92 47.56 36.21
N TRP A 23 -36.80 47.42 36.92
CA TRP A 23 -36.79 46.90 38.28
C TRP A 23 -37.53 47.80 39.26
N ALA A 24 -37.32 49.11 39.20
CA ALA A 24 -37.97 50.04 40.10
C ALA A 24 -39.50 50.07 39.91
N THR A 25 -39.97 50.04 38.66
CA THR A 25 -41.37 50.32 38.30
C THR A 25 -42.28 49.09 38.23
N SER A 26 -41.77 47.90 37.89
CA SER A 26 -42.61 46.73 37.60
C SER A 26 -42.37 45.54 38.54
N PRO A 27 -43.38 45.11 39.33
CA PRO A 27 -43.31 43.88 40.12
C PRO A 27 -43.10 42.63 39.27
N HIS A 28 -43.65 42.59 38.05
CA HIS A 28 -43.46 41.46 37.12
C HIS A 28 -42.00 41.31 36.69
N PHE A 29 -41.31 42.44 36.46
CA PHE A 29 -39.89 42.42 36.11
C PHE A 29 -39.04 41.89 37.25
N ARG A 30 -39.29 42.35 38.49
CA ARG A 30 -38.62 41.83 39.71
C ARG A 30 -38.78 40.33 39.87
N CYS A 31 -40.01 39.82 39.74
CA CYS A 31 -40.29 38.38 39.85
C CYS A 31 -39.60 37.56 38.76
N ALA A 32 -39.63 38.03 37.52
CA ALA A 32 -38.95 37.37 36.41
C ALA A 32 -37.45 37.25 36.66
N THR A 33 -36.78 38.34 37.07
CA THR A 33 -35.34 38.30 37.31
C THR A 33 -34.96 37.48 38.56
N LEU A 34 -35.78 37.50 39.63
CA LEU A 34 -35.58 36.66 40.81
C LEU A 34 -35.72 35.16 40.48
N LEU A 35 -36.52 34.79 39.49
CA LEU A 35 -36.68 33.40 39.03
C LEU A 35 -35.54 32.97 38.08
N VAL A 36 -34.86 33.90 37.44
CA VAL A 36 -33.75 33.60 36.52
C VAL A 36 -32.51 33.08 37.27
N GLY A 37 -32.19 33.63 38.45
CA GLY A 37 -31.06 33.15 39.28
C GLY A 37 -31.14 31.65 39.64
N PRO A 38 -32.27 31.18 40.22
CA PRO A 38 -32.50 29.76 40.50
C PRO A 38 -32.54 28.87 39.25
N LYS A 39 -32.97 29.40 38.09
CA LYS A 39 -32.94 28.65 36.81
C LYS A 39 -31.51 28.34 36.35
N PHE A 40 -30.54 29.22 36.64
CA PHE A 40 -29.13 28.97 36.40
C PHE A 40 -28.48 27.99 37.38
N LEU A 41 -29.13 27.67 38.51
CA LEU A 41 -28.64 26.67 39.47
C LEU A 41 -29.21 25.26 39.19
N GLY A 42 -30.00 25.11 38.13
CA GLY A 42 -30.59 23.85 37.70
C GLY A 42 -29.72 23.04 36.72
N LYS A 43 -30.32 22.01 36.12
CA LYS A 43 -29.67 21.12 35.14
C LYS A 43 -29.09 21.89 33.92
N GLU A 44 -29.79 22.93 33.48
CA GLU A 44 -29.40 23.80 32.37
C GLU A 44 -28.27 24.78 32.74
N GLY A 45 -28.08 25.04 34.04
CA GLY A 45 -27.02 25.89 34.58
C GLY A 45 -25.61 25.46 34.23
N ARG A 46 -25.41 24.15 34.05
CA ARG A 46 -24.12 23.55 33.71
C ARG A 46 -23.56 24.07 32.39
N VAL A 47 -24.45 24.33 31.42
CA VAL A 47 -24.07 24.88 30.12
C VAL A 47 -23.51 26.29 30.30
N TYR A 48 -24.12 27.12 31.15
CA TYR A 48 -23.62 28.47 31.43
C TYR A 48 -22.26 28.46 32.14
N VAL A 49 -22.07 27.55 33.10
CA VAL A 49 -20.77 27.36 33.76
C VAL A 49 -19.70 26.91 32.76
N LEU A 50 -20.03 25.95 31.89
CA LEU A 50 -19.14 25.50 30.81
C LEU A 50 -18.79 26.64 29.85
N SER A 51 -19.76 27.44 29.42
CA SER A 51 -19.52 28.61 28.56
C SER A 51 -18.64 29.66 29.22
N PHE A 52 -18.82 29.91 30.52
CA PHE A 52 -17.98 30.81 31.30
C PHE A 52 -16.54 30.30 31.38
N VAL A 53 -16.35 29.02 31.67
CA VAL A 53 -15.03 28.36 31.70
C VAL A 53 -14.38 28.41 30.31
N LEU A 54 -15.12 28.13 29.24
CA LEU A 54 -14.61 28.24 27.87
C LEU A 54 -14.17 29.66 27.52
N THR A 55 -14.92 30.67 27.96
CA THR A 55 -14.56 32.07 27.75
C THR A 55 -13.31 32.46 28.55
N ALA A 56 -13.15 31.94 29.78
CA ALA A 56 -11.94 32.13 30.56
C ALA A 56 -10.70 31.47 29.91
N ILE A 57 -10.87 30.26 29.36
CA ILE A 57 -9.81 29.56 28.61
C ILE A 57 -9.46 30.31 27.32
N TYR A 58 -10.46 30.86 26.61
CA TYR A 58 -10.24 31.59 25.36
C TYR A 58 -9.43 32.88 25.58
N ASN A 59 -9.73 33.64 26.64
CA ASN A 59 -9.03 34.88 26.93
C ASN A 59 -7.65 34.68 27.60
N GLY A 60 -7.39 33.51 28.18
CA GLY A 60 -6.11 33.20 28.85
C GLY A 60 -5.17 32.38 27.95
N PRO A 61 -5.10 31.06 28.13
CA PRO A 61 -4.12 30.20 27.48
C PRO A 61 -4.20 30.21 25.95
N VAL A 62 -5.39 30.35 25.37
CA VAL A 62 -5.58 30.32 23.91
C VAL A 62 -4.93 31.52 23.23
N ALA A 63 -5.06 32.72 23.81
CA ALA A 63 -4.40 33.92 23.27
C ALA A 63 -2.86 33.78 23.27
N ASN A 64 -2.30 33.15 24.31
CA ASN A 64 -0.87 32.88 24.39
C ASN A 64 -0.43 31.82 23.36
N ILE A 65 -1.20 30.75 23.18
CA ILE A 65 -0.91 29.72 22.17
C ILE A 65 -0.95 30.33 20.77
N TRP A 66 -1.91 31.19 20.47
CA TRP A 66 -2.00 31.87 19.18
C TRP A 66 -0.76 32.69 18.86
N HIS A 67 -0.26 33.47 19.83
CA HIS A 67 0.98 34.23 19.64
C HIS A 67 2.19 33.31 19.39
N ASN A 68 2.30 32.19 20.10
CA ASN A 68 3.38 31.23 19.87
C ASN A 68 3.24 30.49 18.54
N LEU A 69 2.01 30.23 18.11
CA LEU A 69 1.72 29.52 16.86
C LEU A 69 2.11 30.33 15.63
N GLU A 70 2.00 31.66 15.68
CA GLU A 70 2.45 32.55 14.61
C GLU A 70 3.95 32.36 14.32
N GLU A 71 4.77 32.31 15.35
CA GLU A 71 6.23 32.11 15.24
C GLU A 71 6.57 30.67 14.82
N VAL A 72 5.84 29.68 15.32
CA VAL A 72 5.98 28.28 14.91
C VAL A 72 5.64 28.11 13.43
N THR A 73 4.59 28.77 12.94
CA THR A 73 4.20 28.71 11.52
C THR A 73 5.27 29.32 10.62
N ARG A 74 5.87 30.43 11.05
CA ARG A 74 6.98 31.08 10.33
C ARG A 74 8.22 30.19 10.24
N SER A 75 8.60 29.53 11.33
CA SER A 75 9.75 28.61 11.35
C SER A 75 9.49 27.31 10.56
N LEU A 76 8.27 26.76 10.61
CA LEU A 76 7.88 25.60 9.82
C LEU A 76 7.95 25.87 8.31
N GLY A 77 7.60 27.08 7.86
CA GLY A 77 7.76 27.47 6.45
C GLY A 77 9.23 27.38 5.99
N CYS A 78 10.15 27.91 6.79
CA CYS A 78 11.59 27.83 6.51
C CYS A 78 12.10 26.37 6.51
N VAL A 79 11.66 25.54 7.47
CA VAL A 79 12.01 24.12 7.52
C VAL A 79 11.47 23.36 6.31
N ALA A 80 10.24 23.65 5.88
CA ALA A 80 9.63 23.02 4.72
C ALA A 80 10.38 23.39 3.43
N GLU A 81 10.74 24.66 3.23
CA GLU A 81 11.54 25.09 2.08
C GLU A 81 12.92 24.41 2.05
N LEU A 82 13.59 24.35 3.20
CA LEU A 82 14.89 23.70 3.32
C LEU A 82 14.80 22.19 3.05
N GLN A 83 13.77 21.52 3.56
CA GLN A 83 13.52 20.09 3.33
C GLN A 83 13.21 19.79 1.86
N ILE A 84 12.38 20.62 1.22
CA ILE A 84 12.06 20.46 -0.21
C ILE A 84 13.31 20.64 -1.06
N ASN A 85 14.14 21.65 -0.76
CA ASN A 85 15.34 21.91 -1.54
C ASN A 85 16.36 20.77 -1.44
N HIS A 86 16.66 20.30 -0.23
CA HIS A 86 17.56 19.16 -0.04
C HIS A 86 16.98 17.87 -0.61
N SER A 87 15.67 17.64 -0.46
CA SER A 87 15.01 16.48 -1.04
C SER A 87 15.08 16.48 -2.57
N ARG A 88 14.92 17.64 -3.20
CA ARG A 88 15.00 17.77 -4.67
C ARG A 88 16.42 17.53 -5.16
N GLN A 89 17.42 18.07 -4.47
CA GLN A 89 18.83 17.84 -4.79
C GLN A 89 19.20 16.36 -4.64
N LEU A 90 18.83 15.73 -3.52
CA LEU A 90 19.11 14.32 -3.29
C LEU A 90 18.36 13.42 -4.30
N TRP A 91 17.12 13.76 -4.61
CA TRP A 91 16.33 13.09 -5.64
C TRP A 91 17.03 13.15 -7.01
N GLN A 92 17.44 14.35 -7.45
CA GLN A 92 18.15 14.53 -8.72
C GLN A 92 19.45 13.70 -8.77
N LEU A 93 20.24 13.72 -7.69
CA LEU A 93 21.48 12.94 -7.62
C LEU A 93 21.22 11.42 -7.64
N SER A 94 20.12 10.96 -7.04
CA SER A 94 19.76 9.54 -7.01
C SER A 94 19.10 9.03 -8.30
N VAL A 95 18.30 9.86 -8.96
CA VAL A 95 17.49 9.46 -10.12
C VAL A 95 18.20 9.69 -11.44
N ALA A 96 19.05 10.72 -11.55
CA ALA A 96 19.84 10.96 -12.76
C ALA A 96 20.63 9.72 -13.24
N PRO A 97 21.37 8.98 -12.37
CA PRO A 97 22.08 7.78 -12.82
C PRO A 97 21.14 6.61 -13.15
N LEU A 98 19.97 6.52 -12.51
CA LEU A 98 18.97 5.49 -12.83
C LEU A 98 18.37 5.71 -14.22
N GLN A 99 18.07 6.96 -14.58
CA GLN A 99 17.54 7.30 -15.90
C GLN A 99 18.54 6.96 -17.01
N SER A 100 19.83 7.31 -16.84
CA SER A 100 20.84 6.95 -17.84
C SER A 100 21.00 5.43 -18.01
N LEU A 101 20.94 4.66 -16.92
CA LEU A 101 21.01 3.20 -17.00
C LEU A 101 19.78 2.59 -17.69
N MET A 102 18.59 3.19 -17.47
CA MET A 102 17.36 2.77 -18.14
C MET A 102 17.40 3.09 -19.64
N ASP A 103 17.92 4.26 -20.02
CA ASP A 103 18.06 4.66 -21.42
C ASP A 103 19.08 3.78 -22.15
N ASP A 104 20.25 3.51 -21.55
CA ASP A 104 21.26 2.61 -22.12
C ASP A 104 20.71 1.18 -22.30
N MET A 105 19.95 0.69 -21.32
CA MET A 105 19.28 -0.60 -21.44
C MET A 105 18.21 -0.58 -22.53
N ALA A 106 17.38 0.46 -22.61
CA ALA A 106 16.34 0.57 -23.64
C ALA A 106 16.93 0.63 -25.06
N VAL A 107 18.02 1.36 -25.26
CA VAL A 107 18.73 1.43 -26.55
C VAL A 107 19.36 0.08 -26.90
N SER A 108 20.07 -0.55 -25.96
CA SER A 108 20.71 -1.86 -26.18
C SER A 108 19.70 -2.96 -26.50
N TRP A 109 18.56 -2.98 -25.82
CA TRP A 109 17.48 -3.94 -26.09
C TRP A 109 16.71 -3.62 -27.37
N GLY A 110 16.53 -2.35 -27.73
CA GLY A 110 15.88 -1.93 -28.98
C GLY A 110 16.65 -2.37 -30.23
N ASP A 111 17.98 -2.25 -30.19
CA ASP A 111 18.87 -2.64 -31.30
C ASP A 111 18.98 -4.18 -31.43
N SER A 112 19.04 -4.88 -30.29
CA SER A 112 18.90 -6.35 -30.25
C SER A 112 17.51 -6.83 -30.71
N GLY A 113 16.46 -6.09 -30.39
CA GLY A 113 15.10 -6.41 -30.81
C GLY A 113 14.89 -6.28 -32.32
N GLY A 114 15.49 -5.24 -32.94
CA GLY A 114 15.45 -5.03 -34.38
C GLY A 114 16.16 -6.12 -35.17
N THR A 115 17.38 -6.48 -34.75
CA THR A 115 18.18 -7.55 -35.38
C THR A 115 17.53 -8.93 -35.20
N LEU A 116 16.97 -9.21 -34.03
CA LEU A 116 16.29 -10.48 -33.76
C LEU A 116 14.96 -10.60 -34.53
N ASN A 117 14.24 -9.49 -34.72
CA ASN A 117 13.03 -9.47 -35.54
C ASN A 117 13.33 -9.69 -37.04
N ASP A 118 14.43 -9.14 -37.54
CA ASP A 118 14.89 -9.33 -38.93
C ASP A 118 15.35 -10.79 -39.17
N GLU A 119 16.15 -11.34 -38.25
CA GLU A 119 16.55 -12.74 -38.25
C GLU A 119 15.33 -13.68 -38.16
N MET A 120 14.34 -13.36 -37.33
CA MET A 120 13.12 -14.16 -37.21
C MET A 120 12.25 -14.12 -38.47
N GLN A 121 12.19 -12.99 -39.18
CA GLN A 121 11.54 -12.90 -40.49
C GLN A 121 12.29 -13.69 -41.56
N ASN A 122 13.63 -13.63 -41.57
CA ASN A 122 14.47 -14.38 -42.48
C ASN A 122 14.35 -15.90 -42.27
N LEU A 123 14.37 -16.34 -41.00
CA LEU A 123 14.13 -17.74 -40.64
C LEU A 123 12.71 -18.19 -41.02
N SER A 124 11.69 -17.36 -40.75
CA SER A 124 10.30 -17.66 -41.14
C SER A 124 10.17 -17.90 -42.65
N HIS A 125 10.81 -17.06 -43.47
CA HIS A 125 10.79 -17.21 -44.93
C HIS A 125 11.50 -18.49 -45.40
N ALA A 126 12.60 -18.86 -44.77
CA ALA A 126 13.28 -20.14 -45.03
C ALA A 126 12.41 -21.35 -44.67
N PHE A 127 11.67 -21.30 -43.56
CA PHE A 127 10.73 -22.34 -43.17
C PHE A 127 9.51 -22.44 -44.09
N VAL A 128 9.00 -21.32 -44.61
CA VAL A 128 7.90 -21.33 -45.60
C VAL A 128 8.33 -22.03 -46.89
N LYS A 129 9.53 -21.72 -47.40
CA LYS A 129 10.08 -22.36 -48.60
C LYS A 129 10.32 -23.86 -48.40
N LEU A 130 10.85 -24.26 -47.23
CA LEU A 130 11.05 -25.68 -46.90
C LEU A 130 9.73 -26.42 -46.70
N ASN A 131 8.71 -25.76 -46.14
CA ASN A 131 7.39 -26.36 -45.97
C ASN A 131 6.71 -26.60 -47.33
N GLU A 132 6.93 -25.74 -48.32
CA GLU A 132 6.43 -25.93 -49.69
C GLU A 132 7.11 -27.12 -50.39
N GLU A 133 8.39 -27.37 -50.10
CA GLU A 133 9.13 -28.51 -50.64
C GLU A 133 8.82 -29.85 -49.93
N VAL A 134 8.46 -29.81 -48.64
CA VAL A 134 8.03 -31.00 -47.87
C VAL A 134 6.53 -31.29 -48.02
N ALA A 135 5.71 -30.29 -48.33
CA ALA A 135 4.29 -30.45 -48.64
C ALA A 135 4.02 -30.92 -50.08
N SER A 136 5.07 -31.11 -50.89
CA SER A 136 4.95 -31.75 -52.20
C SER A 136 4.54 -33.22 -52.03
N GLU A 137 3.36 -33.56 -52.57
CA GLU A 137 2.71 -34.87 -52.42
C GLU A 137 3.25 -35.94 -53.40
N GLU A 138 4.45 -35.76 -53.93
CA GLU A 138 5.10 -36.71 -54.85
C GLU A 138 6.12 -37.57 -54.11
N GLY A 139 5.74 -38.82 -53.79
CA GLY A 139 6.71 -39.89 -53.50
C GLY A 139 6.60 -40.61 -52.15
N TYR A 140 5.53 -40.43 -51.37
CA TYR A 140 5.29 -41.29 -50.20
C TYR A 140 4.64 -42.63 -50.59
N ASP A 141 5.38 -43.44 -51.33
CA ASP A 141 4.97 -44.81 -51.65
C ASP A 141 6.09 -45.82 -51.35
N LEU A 142 6.52 -45.87 -50.07
CA LEU A 142 7.30 -46.98 -49.53
C LEU A 142 6.90 -47.29 -48.09
N ARG A 143 5.66 -47.78 -47.94
CA ARG A 143 5.23 -48.55 -46.77
C ARG A 143 5.94 -49.91 -46.77
N GLN A 144 7.25 -49.94 -46.56
CA GLN A 144 7.98 -51.18 -46.25
C GLN A 144 9.44 -50.92 -45.80
N ARG A 145 9.63 -50.71 -44.50
CA ARG A 145 10.69 -51.44 -43.76
C ARG A 145 10.46 -51.35 -42.26
N ARG A 146 9.88 -52.44 -41.74
CA ARG A 146 9.91 -52.81 -40.33
C ARG A 146 11.36 -53.08 -39.96
N HIS A 147 11.94 -52.23 -39.10
CA HIS A 147 13.18 -52.50 -38.37
C HIS A 147 12.97 -52.23 -36.87
N PRO A 148 13.65 -53.00 -35.99
CA PRO A 148 13.30 -53.10 -34.58
C PRO A 148 13.66 -51.82 -33.85
N GLY A 149 12.73 -51.29 -33.05
CA GLY A 149 12.93 -50.07 -32.28
C GLY A 149 14.17 -50.15 -31.36
N PRO A 150 14.93 -49.05 -31.21
CA PRO A 150 15.92 -48.94 -30.16
C PRO A 150 15.23 -49.08 -28.79
N ARG A 151 15.82 -49.91 -27.93
CA ARG A 151 15.42 -50.18 -26.55
C ARG A 151 15.04 -48.88 -25.83
N PRO A 152 14.06 -48.87 -24.91
CA PRO A 152 13.73 -47.67 -24.14
C PRO A 152 14.97 -47.25 -23.37
N GLY A 153 15.67 -46.23 -23.87
CA GLY A 153 16.68 -45.54 -23.09
C GLY A 153 15.97 -45.00 -21.86
N GLN A 154 16.52 -45.29 -20.67
CA GLN A 154 15.93 -44.88 -19.40
C GLN A 154 15.52 -43.41 -19.50
N ARG A 155 14.25 -43.13 -19.18
CA ARG A 155 13.76 -41.76 -19.20
C ARG A 155 14.70 -40.94 -18.31
N THR A 156 15.08 -39.75 -18.77
CA THR A 156 15.85 -38.79 -17.96
C THR A 156 15.26 -38.61 -16.56
N GLN A 157 13.94 -38.77 -16.44
CA GLN A 157 13.20 -38.83 -15.17
C GLN A 157 13.64 -39.98 -14.24
N GLU A 158 13.78 -41.20 -14.74
CA GLU A 158 14.25 -42.36 -13.96
C GLU A 158 15.71 -42.19 -13.53
N LEU A 159 16.53 -41.57 -14.39
CA LEU A 159 17.93 -41.27 -14.10
C LEU A 159 18.05 -40.23 -12.97
N PHE A 160 17.21 -39.19 -12.99
CA PHE A 160 17.14 -38.18 -11.93
C PHE A 160 16.63 -38.76 -10.60
N GLU A 161 15.65 -39.65 -10.65
CA GLU A 161 15.11 -40.32 -9.47
C GLU A 161 16.18 -41.20 -8.81
N LYS A 162 16.92 -41.97 -9.61
CA LYS A 162 18.03 -42.80 -9.12
C LYS A 162 19.17 -41.97 -8.52
N LYS A 163 19.54 -40.86 -9.17
CA LYS A 163 20.60 -39.95 -8.68
C LYS A 163 20.20 -39.25 -7.39
N THR A 164 18.90 -39.01 -7.19
CA THR A 164 18.37 -38.37 -5.98
C THR A 164 18.30 -39.37 -4.82
N LYS A 165 17.81 -40.59 -5.07
CA LYS A 165 17.82 -41.69 -4.08
C LYS A 165 19.23 -42.02 -3.58
N LEU A 166 20.22 -42.06 -4.48
CA LEU A 166 21.62 -42.30 -4.10
C LEU A 166 22.24 -41.17 -3.27
N ARG A 167 21.78 -39.92 -3.42
CA ARG A 167 22.25 -38.79 -2.61
C ARG A 167 21.67 -38.84 -1.21
N CYS A 168 20.37 -39.08 -1.06
CA CYS A 168 19.77 -39.21 0.28
C CYS A 168 20.30 -40.47 1.02
N ALA A 169 20.61 -41.57 0.32
CA ALA A 169 21.19 -42.78 0.92
C ALA A 169 22.66 -42.65 1.37
N ARG A 170 23.40 -41.64 0.90
CA ARG A 170 24.79 -41.38 1.32
C ARG A 170 24.86 -40.53 2.59
N GLU A 171 23.80 -39.76 2.85
CA GLU A 171 23.63 -38.93 4.05
C GLU A 171 23.15 -39.76 5.25
N TRP A 172 22.35 -40.80 5.02
CA TRP A 172 21.96 -41.76 6.06
C TRP A 172 22.79 -43.04 5.93
N GLY A 173 23.88 -43.13 6.71
CA GLY A 173 24.64 -44.36 6.89
C GLY A 173 23.69 -45.53 7.17
N GLY A 174 23.84 -46.60 6.37
CA GLY A 174 22.83 -47.64 6.19
C GLY A 174 22.20 -48.16 7.48
N GLN A 175 20.89 -47.96 7.60
CA GLN A 175 19.96 -48.79 8.36
C GLN A 175 18.55 -48.63 7.75
N GLU A 176 18.12 -49.68 7.07
CA GLU A 176 16.73 -50.12 6.84
C GLU A 176 15.61 -49.05 6.74
N ALA A 177 15.44 -48.44 5.57
CA ALA A 177 14.21 -47.71 5.24
C ALA A 177 13.10 -48.70 4.83
N SER A 178 12.59 -49.47 5.80
CA SER A 178 11.42 -50.33 5.64
C SER A 178 10.32 -49.88 6.58
N SER A 179 9.17 -49.48 5.99
CA SER A 179 7.78 -49.66 6.48
C SER A 179 6.82 -48.45 6.56
N THR A 180 7.20 -47.20 6.27
CA THR A 180 6.26 -46.05 6.43
C THR A 180 5.81 -45.33 5.16
N TRP A 181 6.40 -45.59 3.99
CA TRP A 181 6.06 -44.90 2.75
C TRP A 181 4.90 -45.53 1.97
N GLY A 182 3.74 -45.65 2.63
CA GLY A 182 2.55 -46.29 2.04
C GLY A 182 1.20 -45.71 2.47
N ARG A 183 1.14 -44.55 3.12
CA ARG A 183 -0.15 -43.91 3.47
C ARG A 183 -0.07 -42.40 3.36
N GLN A 184 -0.46 -41.88 2.19
CA GLN A 184 -1.32 -40.69 1.99
C GLN A 184 -1.21 -40.21 0.53
N LEU A 185 -1.82 -40.97 -0.39
CA LEU A 185 -2.35 -40.40 -1.63
C LEU A 185 -3.80 -39.98 -1.34
N PRO A 186 -4.20 -38.72 -1.55
CA PRO A 186 -5.56 -38.30 -1.27
C PRO A 186 -6.47 -38.81 -2.38
N VAL A 187 -7.33 -39.78 -2.07
CA VAL A 187 -8.52 -40.03 -2.87
C VAL A 187 -9.59 -39.06 -2.38
N ARG A 188 -9.86 -37.99 -3.12
CA ARG A 188 -11.07 -37.19 -2.91
C ARG A 188 -11.70 -36.85 -4.26
N GLY A 189 -12.67 -37.67 -4.64
CA GLY A 189 -13.59 -37.35 -5.72
C GLY A 189 -14.53 -36.20 -5.31
N GLY A 190 -14.84 -35.36 -6.31
CA GLY A 190 -16.09 -34.62 -6.47
C GLY A 190 -16.48 -33.58 -5.41
N GLY A 191 -16.39 -32.29 -5.77
CA GLY A 191 -17.13 -31.23 -5.09
C GLY A 191 -16.49 -29.85 -5.21
N LEU A 192 -17.01 -29.03 -6.13
CA LEU A 192 -16.67 -27.62 -6.34
C LEU A 192 -16.86 -26.79 -5.07
N THR A 193 -15.79 -26.14 -4.59
CA THR A 193 -15.88 -24.87 -3.85
C THR A 193 -14.59 -24.07 -4.09
N GLN A 194 -14.73 -22.89 -4.68
CA GLN A 194 -13.65 -21.90 -4.81
C GLN A 194 -13.15 -21.45 -3.43
N PRO A 195 -11.86 -21.10 -3.28
CA PRO A 195 -11.32 -20.60 -2.03
C PRO A 195 -11.73 -19.13 -1.79
N PRO A 196 -11.91 -18.69 -0.53
CA PRO A 196 -12.13 -17.28 -0.24
C PRO A 196 -10.82 -16.49 -0.37
N MET A 197 -10.91 -15.31 -0.98
CA MET A 197 -9.85 -14.30 -0.98
C MET A 197 -9.60 -13.82 0.44
N MET A 198 -8.37 -13.98 0.93
CA MET A 198 -7.90 -13.31 2.13
C MET A 198 -7.01 -12.13 1.74
N GLN A 199 -7.57 -10.95 1.96
CA GLN A 199 -6.92 -9.64 1.99
C GLN A 199 -5.92 -9.59 3.14
N GLY A 200 -4.69 -9.15 2.87
CA GLY A 200 -3.65 -8.87 3.86
C GLY A 200 -2.97 -7.55 3.55
N THR A 201 -3.16 -6.57 4.43
CA THR A 201 -2.47 -5.28 4.50
C THR A 201 -1.00 -5.43 4.91
N PRO A 202 -0.17 -4.38 4.71
CA PRO A 202 1.25 -4.52 4.44
C PRO A 202 2.10 -4.46 5.71
N ASP A 203 3.10 -5.33 5.79
CA ASP A 203 4.31 -5.02 6.56
C ASP A 203 5.53 -5.39 5.73
N GLY A 204 6.41 -4.40 5.56
CA GLY A 204 7.54 -4.45 4.67
C GLY A 204 8.75 -5.05 5.37
N SER A 205 9.28 -6.15 4.85
CA SER A 205 10.70 -6.50 4.96
C SER A 205 11.04 -7.78 4.19
N ARG A 206 11.98 -7.63 3.25
CA ARG A 206 12.99 -8.62 2.80
C ARG A 206 12.58 -9.69 1.78
N GLY A 207 13.28 -9.61 0.65
CA GLY A 207 13.94 -10.76 0.03
C GLY A 207 13.20 -11.41 -1.12
N LEU A 208 13.70 -11.24 -2.34
CA LEU A 208 13.44 -12.19 -3.43
C LEU A 208 13.95 -13.57 -2.98
N SER A 209 13.04 -14.42 -2.56
CA SER A 209 13.31 -15.82 -2.22
C SER A 209 13.58 -16.61 -3.49
N VAL A 210 14.86 -16.96 -3.69
CA VAL A 210 15.27 -18.01 -4.61
C VAL A 210 14.59 -19.32 -4.17
N PRO A 211 13.93 -20.09 -5.07
CA PRO A 211 13.29 -21.34 -4.69
C PRO A 211 14.34 -22.33 -4.17
N ALA A 212 14.12 -22.82 -2.95
CA ALA A 212 14.98 -23.78 -2.29
C ALA A 212 14.98 -25.13 -3.04
N PRO A 213 16.10 -25.88 -3.05
CA PRO A 213 16.13 -27.23 -3.58
C PRO A 213 15.18 -28.14 -2.79
N PRO A 214 14.60 -29.18 -3.43
CA PRO A 214 13.66 -30.09 -2.76
C PRO A 214 14.35 -30.78 -1.59
N ARG A 215 13.72 -30.73 -0.42
CA ARG A 215 14.18 -31.46 0.78
C ARG A 215 13.98 -32.97 0.56
N CYS A 216 14.94 -33.78 0.99
CA CYS A 216 14.68 -35.19 1.27
C CYS A 216 13.83 -35.19 2.56
N ASP A 217 12.54 -35.55 2.46
CA ASP A 217 11.69 -35.84 3.64
C ASP A 217 11.87 -37.30 4.07
#